data_AF-A0A4Z1EH84-F1
#
_entry.id   AF-A0A4Z1EH84-F1
#
_cell.length_a   1.000
_cell.length_b   1.000
_cell.length_c   1.000
_cell.angle_alpha   90.00
_cell.angle_beta   90.00
_cell.angle_gamma   90.00
#
_symmetry.space_group_name_H-M   'P 1'
#
loop_
_entity.id
_entity.type
_entity.pdbx_description
1 polymer ?
#
loop_
_entity_poly.entity_id
_entity_poly.type
_entity_poly.pdbx_seq_one_letter_code
_entity_poly.pdbx_strand_id
1 'polypeptide(L)'
;MSTPFLSTDFTFGVEFEFGIRFTKGSFPDYRKLGPETLIVETGLEILTEAEIDRDSPHFSNRNEDPKKIYQQDLFNTWAIGTDATISFQAEEHADRSLMFVELELITPVMKFGPRALKDIDKMLTAFKKHFDVVVNQSCGLHVHVGNGTKGLSFEPFQYLMATIWIFEPQIFSLLRKSRNNGHYCGSLHKRSYLGVYKFEGNLLDVLFSTSDINEVVGMFDGYDSFSYMAFKLQYLRQPFPHPVKRTIEFRAHEGSMDSETVLNWVTLVVELVSWAHKINRQDLKIFLSKHIDSKETSIEDLFKEIGFPQSTVEFYQEKAKRLRQVEKKEAEEKRAIKKKKAEEKKARDAARAAGEIVDSSNSSKDSSIDTLESGSFVF
;
A
#
# COMPACT_ATOMS: atom_id res chain seq x y z
N MET A 1 -8.47 -28.17 -16.74
CA MET A 1 -7.84 -26.85 -16.85
C MET A 1 -6.66 -26.84 -15.89
N SER A 2 -5.45 -26.65 -16.38
CA SER A 2 -4.24 -26.69 -15.55
C SER A 2 -4.22 -25.47 -14.64
N THR A 3 -4.21 -25.67 -13.33
CA THR A 3 -3.89 -24.63 -12.36
C THR A 3 -2.53 -24.03 -12.72
N PRO A 4 -2.38 -22.70 -12.83
CA PRO A 4 -1.06 -22.11 -13.04
C PRO A 4 -0.15 -22.57 -11.90
N PHE A 5 1.07 -23.03 -12.25
CA PHE A 5 2.08 -23.38 -11.27
C PHE A 5 2.54 -22.10 -10.57
N LEU A 6 1.89 -21.76 -9.45
CA LEU A 6 2.32 -20.67 -8.59
C LEU A 6 3.77 -20.93 -8.14
N SER A 7 4.58 -19.88 -8.11
CA SER A 7 5.97 -19.96 -7.68
C SER A 7 6.09 -20.29 -6.20
N THR A 8 6.65 -21.45 -5.85
CA THR A 8 6.77 -21.87 -4.43
C THR A 8 8.07 -21.44 -3.76
N ASP A 9 8.96 -20.78 -4.49
CA ASP A 9 10.31 -20.47 -4.03
C ASP A 9 10.40 -19.16 -3.26
N PHE A 10 9.38 -18.29 -3.38
CA PHE A 10 9.38 -16.97 -2.76
C PHE A 10 8.59 -16.96 -1.45
N THR A 11 9.01 -16.07 -0.57
CA THR A 11 8.31 -15.76 0.67
C THR A 11 7.75 -14.35 0.61
N PHE A 12 6.63 -14.14 1.27
CA PHE A 12 6.00 -12.84 1.35
C PHE A 12 5.40 -12.58 2.73
N GLY A 13 5.16 -11.32 3.03
CA GLY A 13 4.36 -10.87 4.16
C GLY A 13 3.42 -9.75 3.72
N VAL A 14 2.32 -9.55 4.43
CA VAL A 14 1.31 -8.53 4.13
C VAL A 14 1.06 -7.69 5.36
N GLU A 15 0.99 -6.38 5.18
CA GLU A 15 0.58 -5.40 6.20
C GLU A 15 -0.76 -4.79 5.74
N PHE A 16 -1.76 -4.85 6.62
CA PHE A 16 -3.12 -4.37 6.39
C PHE A 16 -3.42 -3.21 7.32
N GLU A 17 -3.67 -2.04 6.76
CA GLU A 17 -4.09 -0.86 7.51
C GLU A 17 -5.61 -0.71 7.46
N PHE A 18 -6.26 -0.57 8.61
CA PHE A 18 -7.72 -0.39 8.71
C PHE A 18 -8.12 0.26 10.03
N GLY A 19 -9.39 0.68 10.12
CA GLY A 19 -10.02 1.10 11.38
C GLY A 19 -11.06 0.08 11.83
N ILE A 20 -11.26 -0.05 13.13
CA ILE A 20 -12.50 -0.64 13.68
C ILE A 20 -13.37 0.50 14.20
N ARG A 21 -14.62 0.55 13.73
CA ARG A 21 -15.59 1.59 14.08
C ARG A 21 -16.45 1.16 15.27
N PHE A 22 -16.73 2.11 16.17
CA PHE A 22 -17.61 1.90 17.32
C PHE A 22 -18.45 3.14 17.62
N THR A 23 -19.57 2.94 18.30
CA THR A 23 -20.36 4.05 18.87
C THR A 23 -19.78 4.49 20.22
N LYS A 24 -19.67 5.80 20.41
CA LYS A 24 -19.19 6.43 21.64
C LYS A 24 -20.05 6.03 22.84
N GLY A 25 -19.39 5.60 23.92
CA GLY A 25 -20.06 5.11 25.14
C GLY A 25 -20.36 3.61 25.15
N SER A 26 -20.25 2.94 23.99
CA SER A 26 -20.42 1.48 23.88
C SER A 26 -19.10 0.72 24.03
N PHE A 27 -18.06 1.36 24.58
CA PHE A 27 -16.67 0.86 24.60
C PHE A 27 -16.61 -0.62 25.01
N PRO A 28 -16.25 -1.52 24.09
CA PRO A 28 -15.58 -2.75 24.49
C PRO A 28 -14.24 -2.32 25.08
N ASP A 29 -13.84 -2.87 26.22
CA ASP A 29 -12.44 -2.82 26.62
C ASP A 29 -11.64 -3.36 25.43
N TYR A 30 -10.74 -2.58 24.83
CA TYR A 30 -9.99 -3.02 23.66
C TYR A 30 -9.11 -4.24 23.99
N ARG A 31 -8.80 -4.44 25.28
CA ARG A 31 -8.21 -5.69 25.81
C ARG A 31 -9.13 -6.91 25.71
N LYS A 32 -10.43 -6.69 25.49
CA LYS A 32 -11.49 -7.69 25.24
C LYS A 32 -11.92 -7.80 23.78
N LEU A 33 -11.38 -7.00 22.86
CA LEU A 33 -11.25 -7.40 21.43
C LEU A 33 -10.16 -8.48 21.35
N GLY A 34 -10.28 -9.49 22.21
CA GLY A 34 -9.22 -10.45 22.46
C GLY A 34 -8.94 -11.19 21.16
N PRO A 35 -7.65 -11.39 20.81
CA PRO A 35 -7.29 -12.24 19.68
C PRO A 35 -7.91 -13.63 19.84
N GLU A 36 -8.30 -14.04 21.05
CA GLU A 36 -9.00 -15.30 21.35
C GLU A 36 -10.14 -15.63 20.38
N THR A 37 -11.05 -14.70 20.06
CA THR A 37 -12.16 -14.99 19.13
C THR A 37 -11.64 -15.30 17.73
N LEU A 38 -10.64 -14.53 17.27
CA LEU A 38 -9.99 -14.75 15.97
C LEU A 38 -9.18 -16.05 15.98
N ILE A 39 -8.45 -16.35 17.05
CA ILE A 39 -7.67 -17.57 17.23
C ILE A 39 -8.59 -18.79 17.21
N VAL A 40 -9.71 -18.75 17.95
CA VAL A 40 -10.69 -19.86 18.00
C VAL A 40 -11.30 -20.11 16.62
N GLU A 41 -11.64 -19.06 15.86
CA GLU A 41 -12.26 -19.22 14.55
C GLU A 41 -11.27 -19.64 13.45
N THR A 42 -10.06 -19.07 13.47
CA THR A 42 -9.09 -19.26 12.38
C THR A 42 -8.12 -20.41 12.66
N GLY A 43 -7.88 -20.73 13.92
CA GLY A 43 -6.80 -21.59 14.39
C GLY A 43 -5.41 -20.96 14.24
N LEU A 44 -5.32 -19.64 14.04
CA LEU A 44 -4.08 -18.90 13.81
C LEU A 44 -3.77 -18.04 15.03
N GLU A 45 -2.57 -18.21 15.58
CA GLU A 45 -2.06 -17.37 16.68
C GLU A 45 -1.87 -15.93 16.22
N ILE A 46 -2.24 -14.98 17.09
CA ILE A 46 -2.11 -13.53 16.86
C ILE A 46 -1.54 -12.88 18.10
N LEU A 47 -0.44 -12.15 17.91
CA LEU A 47 0.19 -11.32 18.92
C LEU A 47 -0.44 -9.93 18.91
N THR A 48 -0.69 -9.36 20.08
CA THR A 48 -1.13 -7.97 20.23
C THR A 48 0.05 -7.04 20.47
N GLU A 49 -0.14 -5.73 20.23
CA GLU A 49 0.85 -4.69 20.56
C GLU A 49 1.37 -4.81 22.01
N ALA A 50 0.51 -5.25 22.95
CA ALA A 50 0.92 -5.45 24.33
C ALA A 50 2.02 -6.53 24.46
N GLU A 51 2.03 -7.55 23.61
CA GLU A 51 2.90 -8.74 23.63
C GLU A 51 4.22 -8.56 22.86
N ILE A 52 4.37 -7.47 22.11
CA ILE A 52 5.50 -7.18 21.22
C ILE A 52 6.52 -6.27 21.92
N ASP A 53 7.82 -6.58 21.84
CA ASP A 53 8.91 -5.75 22.40
C ASP A 53 9.42 -4.67 21.41
N ARG A 54 10.02 -3.61 21.98
CA ARG A 54 10.30 -2.24 21.46
C ARG A 54 11.25 -2.09 20.28
N ASP A 55 11.68 -3.14 19.61
CA ASP A 55 12.57 -3.02 18.44
C ASP A 55 11.82 -3.06 17.10
N SER A 56 10.49 -3.16 17.11
CA SER A 56 9.68 -3.05 15.90
C SER A 56 9.46 -1.58 15.50
N PRO A 57 9.83 -1.18 14.26
CA PRO A 57 9.75 0.22 13.83
C PRO A 57 8.33 0.79 13.64
N HIS A 58 7.27 -0.01 13.89
CA HIS A 58 5.89 0.33 13.54
C HIS A 58 4.91 0.50 14.72
N PHE A 59 5.29 0.18 15.97
CA PHE A 59 4.37 0.28 17.12
C PHE A 59 4.63 1.52 17.99
N SER A 60 3.55 2.19 18.39
CA SER A 60 3.59 3.56 18.92
C SER A 60 3.89 3.66 20.43
N ASN A 61 3.77 2.57 21.21
CA ASN A 61 3.88 2.61 22.67
C ASN A 61 5.05 1.79 23.24
N ARG A 62 5.64 2.32 24.33
CA ARG A 62 6.83 1.78 25.02
C ARG A 62 6.39 0.74 26.09
N ASN A 63 6.90 -0.50 26.04
CA ASN A 63 6.70 -1.50 27.11
C ASN A 63 8.05 -2.03 27.65
N GLU A 64 8.25 -2.07 28.98
CA GLU A 64 9.54 -2.38 29.62
C GLU A 64 9.66 -3.79 30.20
N ASP A 65 8.88 -4.75 29.70
CA ASP A 65 8.87 -6.12 30.22
C ASP A 65 9.93 -7.01 29.52
N PRO A 66 10.97 -7.47 30.24
CA PRO A 66 12.07 -8.29 29.70
C PRO A 66 11.69 -9.74 29.34
N LYS A 67 10.40 -10.11 29.36
CA LYS A 67 9.90 -11.45 29.00
C LYS A 67 9.34 -11.57 27.57
N LYS A 68 9.51 -10.58 26.70
CA LYS A 68 8.78 -10.49 25.41
C LYS A 68 9.63 -10.66 24.14
N ILE A 69 8.90 -10.87 23.05
CA ILE A 69 9.26 -11.42 21.73
C ILE A 69 10.21 -10.47 20.98
N TYR A 70 11.37 -10.98 20.53
CA TYR A 70 12.36 -10.21 19.78
C TYR A 70 11.87 -9.86 18.36
N GLN A 71 12.39 -8.80 17.74
CA GLN A 71 12.00 -8.34 16.39
C GLN A 71 12.02 -9.47 15.32
N GLN A 72 12.96 -10.41 15.43
CA GLN A 72 13.06 -11.57 14.54
C GLN A 72 11.87 -12.55 14.65
N ASP A 73 11.23 -12.58 15.82
CA ASP A 73 10.14 -13.50 16.14
C ASP A 73 8.76 -12.93 15.74
N LEU A 74 8.67 -11.62 15.51
CA LEU A 74 7.46 -10.94 14.99
C LEU A 74 7.02 -11.47 13.63
N PHE A 75 7.97 -11.97 12.85
CA PHE A 75 7.70 -12.48 11.50
C PHE A 75 7.29 -13.95 11.48
N ASN A 76 7.14 -14.60 12.63
CA ASN A 76 6.73 -16.00 12.73
C ASN A 76 5.25 -16.17 13.11
N THR A 77 4.57 -15.09 13.48
CA THR A 77 3.18 -15.11 13.95
C THR A 77 2.43 -13.90 13.40
N TRP A 78 1.10 -13.98 13.33
CA TRP A 78 0.32 -12.78 13.03
C TRP A 78 0.48 -11.77 14.15
N ALA A 79 0.50 -10.49 13.81
CA ALA A 79 0.64 -9.41 14.79
C ALA A 79 -0.36 -8.30 14.48
N ILE A 80 -0.96 -7.72 15.52
CA ILE A 80 -1.85 -6.56 15.39
C ILE A 80 -1.49 -5.48 16.40
N GLY A 81 -1.47 -4.23 15.96
CA GLY A 81 -1.27 -3.10 16.83
C GLY A 81 -1.70 -1.78 16.21
N THR A 82 -1.51 -0.70 16.95
CA THR A 82 -1.89 0.65 16.49
C THR A 82 -0.92 1.20 15.44
N ASP A 83 -1.46 1.94 14.47
CA ASP A 83 -0.66 2.62 13.44
C ASP A 83 -0.99 4.12 13.40
N ALA A 84 0.02 4.94 13.68
CA ALA A 84 -0.09 6.39 13.76
C ALA A 84 -0.19 7.09 12.40
N THR A 85 0.01 6.38 11.29
CA THR A 85 -0.08 6.92 9.93
C THR A 85 -1.50 6.87 9.36
N ILE A 86 -2.38 6.09 9.99
CA ILE A 86 -3.80 5.99 9.70
C ILE A 86 -4.56 7.10 10.44
N SER A 87 -5.63 7.61 9.84
CA SER A 87 -6.48 8.62 10.48
C SER A 87 -7.93 8.54 10.01
N PHE A 88 -8.86 8.55 10.97
CA PHE A 88 -10.31 8.67 10.75
C PHE A 88 -10.88 9.99 11.27
N GLN A 89 -10.04 11.01 11.45
CA GLN A 89 -10.48 12.30 12.01
C GLN A 89 -11.61 12.91 11.19
N ALA A 90 -11.55 12.85 9.85
CA ALA A 90 -12.60 13.43 9.00
C ALA A 90 -13.96 12.76 9.26
N GLU A 91 -13.97 11.43 9.41
CA GLU A 91 -15.15 10.63 9.72
C GLU A 91 -15.69 10.92 11.11
N GLU A 92 -14.83 11.05 12.13
CA GLU A 92 -15.23 11.45 13.48
C GLU A 92 -15.77 12.88 13.55
N HIS A 93 -15.28 13.78 12.69
CA HIS A 93 -15.80 15.14 12.59
C HIS A 93 -17.18 15.16 11.94
N ALA A 94 -17.41 14.29 10.95
CA ALA A 94 -18.70 14.15 10.27
C ALA A 94 -19.77 13.52 11.19
N ASP A 95 -19.38 12.58 12.06
CA ASP A 95 -20.25 12.01 13.07
C ASP A 95 -19.54 11.84 14.42
N ARG A 96 -19.81 12.79 15.33
CA ARG A 96 -19.22 12.86 16.68
C ARG A 96 -19.67 11.73 17.61
N SER A 97 -20.65 10.92 17.20
CA SER A 97 -21.08 9.72 17.92
C SER A 97 -20.22 8.51 17.61
N LEU A 98 -19.37 8.57 16.58
CA LEU A 98 -18.46 7.50 16.20
C LEU A 98 -17.07 7.71 16.80
N MET A 99 -16.35 6.60 16.96
CA MET A 99 -14.93 6.54 17.26
C MET A 99 -14.30 5.42 16.45
N PHE A 100 -13.02 5.54 16.19
CA PHE A 100 -12.24 4.55 15.46
C PHE A 100 -11.04 4.10 16.27
N VAL A 101 -10.59 2.89 16.02
CA VAL A 101 -9.29 2.40 16.44
C VAL A 101 -8.49 2.09 15.19
N GLU A 102 -7.43 2.84 14.97
CA GLU A 102 -6.49 2.69 13.86
C GLU A 102 -5.55 1.51 14.10
N LEU A 103 -5.58 0.52 13.21
CA LEU A 103 -4.84 -0.73 13.37
C LEU A 103 -4.07 -1.12 12.11
N GLU A 104 -2.90 -1.71 12.33
CA GLU A 104 -2.13 -2.47 11.35
C GLU A 104 -2.12 -3.95 11.75
N LEU A 105 -2.55 -4.83 10.86
CA LEU A 105 -2.41 -6.29 10.96
C LEU A 105 -1.27 -6.74 10.05
N ILE A 106 -0.36 -7.55 10.59
CA ILE A 106 0.83 -8.03 9.89
C ILE A 106 0.79 -9.56 9.87
N THR A 107 1.02 -10.14 8.70
CA THR A 107 1.15 -11.60 8.55
C THR A 107 2.53 -12.08 9.03
N PRO A 108 2.68 -13.36 9.40
CA PRO A 108 4.01 -13.98 9.40
C PRO A 108 4.63 -13.96 8.00
N VAL A 109 5.93 -14.23 7.90
CA VAL A 109 6.61 -14.54 6.64
C VAL A 109 6.13 -15.90 6.17
N MET A 110 5.41 -15.91 5.05
CA MET A 110 4.78 -17.09 4.49
C MET A 110 5.46 -17.50 3.19
N LYS A 111 5.53 -18.81 2.92
CA LYS A 111 5.84 -19.28 1.56
C LYS A 111 4.64 -19.03 0.66
N PHE A 112 4.88 -18.49 -0.53
CA PHE A 112 3.81 -18.27 -1.49
C PHE A 112 3.18 -19.59 -1.94
N GLY A 113 1.85 -19.62 -1.97
CA GLY A 113 1.08 -20.79 -2.37
C GLY A 113 -0.30 -20.88 -1.69
N PRO A 114 -1.09 -21.91 -2.03
CA PRO A 114 -2.51 -22.01 -1.65
C PRO A 114 -2.76 -21.96 -0.14
N ARG A 115 -1.84 -22.50 0.67
CA ARG A 115 -1.98 -22.48 2.14
C ARG A 115 -1.92 -21.05 2.69
N ALA A 116 -0.92 -20.27 2.29
CA ALA A 116 -0.76 -18.89 2.75
C ALA A 116 -1.95 -18.02 2.33
N LEU A 117 -2.41 -18.18 1.08
CA LEU A 117 -3.58 -17.46 0.57
C LEU A 117 -4.87 -17.83 1.35
N LYS A 118 -5.04 -19.10 1.70
CA LYS A 118 -6.16 -19.56 2.53
C LYS A 118 -6.09 -19.02 3.96
N ASP A 119 -4.91 -18.96 4.55
CA ASP A 119 -4.74 -18.42 5.91
C ASP A 119 -5.04 -16.92 5.96
N ILE A 120 -4.67 -16.16 4.91
CA ILE A 120 -5.10 -14.76 4.74
C ILE A 120 -6.62 -14.65 4.64
N ASP A 121 -7.26 -15.41 3.75
CA ASP A 121 -8.70 -15.37 3.54
C ASP A 121 -9.49 -15.67 4.83
N LYS A 122 -9.06 -16.69 5.59
CA LYS A 122 -9.64 -17.02 6.89
C LYS A 122 -9.55 -15.85 7.86
N MET A 123 -8.37 -15.24 7.98
CA MET A 123 -8.15 -14.13 8.92
C MET A 123 -9.03 -12.93 8.56
N LEU A 124 -9.03 -12.50 7.29
CA LEU A 124 -9.82 -11.37 6.82
C LEU A 124 -11.33 -11.63 6.97
N THR A 125 -11.78 -12.86 6.70
CA THR A 125 -13.18 -13.28 6.90
C THR A 125 -13.57 -13.20 8.37
N ALA A 126 -12.72 -13.70 9.28
CA ALA A 126 -12.97 -13.64 10.71
C ALA A 126 -13.02 -12.20 11.22
N PHE A 127 -12.11 -11.33 10.77
CA PHE A 127 -12.13 -9.90 11.11
C PHE A 127 -13.44 -9.23 10.70
N LYS A 128 -13.85 -9.39 9.43
CA LYS A 128 -15.10 -8.80 8.91
C LYS A 128 -16.36 -9.33 9.58
N LYS A 129 -16.30 -10.57 10.09
CA LYS A 129 -17.43 -11.20 10.78
C LYS A 129 -17.60 -10.65 12.20
N HIS A 130 -16.50 -10.40 12.90
CA HIS A 130 -16.52 -10.04 14.32
C HIS A 130 -16.43 -8.54 14.59
N PHE A 131 -15.98 -7.75 13.61
CA PHE A 131 -15.71 -6.32 13.80
C PHE A 131 -16.31 -5.49 12.66
N ASP A 132 -16.68 -4.25 12.99
CA ASP A 132 -17.07 -3.23 12.01
C ASP A 132 -15.81 -2.59 11.41
N VAL A 133 -15.23 -3.31 10.45
CA VAL A 133 -13.97 -2.96 9.78
C VAL A 133 -14.22 -1.90 8.72
N VAL A 134 -13.45 -0.81 8.79
CA VAL A 134 -13.55 0.33 7.87
C VAL A 134 -12.17 0.62 7.27
N VAL A 135 -12.12 0.93 5.97
CA VAL A 135 -10.91 1.40 5.28
C VAL A 135 -11.18 2.75 4.62
N ASN A 136 -10.21 3.67 4.69
CA ASN A 136 -10.31 4.98 4.05
C ASN A 136 -9.05 5.31 3.23
N GLN A 137 -8.87 6.58 2.85
CA GLN A 137 -7.74 7.00 2.01
C GLN A 137 -6.39 7.03 2.72
N SER A 138 -6.37 7.05 4.06
CA SER A 138 -5.13 6.95 4.84
C SER A 138 -4.57 5.53 4.81
N CYS A 139 -5.46 4.53 4.82
CA CYS A 139 -5.11 3.11 4.82
C CYS A 139 -4.39 2.66 3.53
N GLY A 140 -3.34 1.86 3.71
CA GLY A 140 -2.58 1.12 2.70
C GLY A 140 -2.73 -0.40 2.80
N LEU A 141 -2.35 -1.07 1.71
CA LEU A 141 -2.12 -2.52 1.69
C LEU A 141 -0.69 -2.75 1.19
N HIS A 142 0.18 -3.22 2.08
CA HIS A 142 1.59 -3.42 1.75
C HIS A 142 1.90 -4.90 1.59
N VAL A 143 2.70 -5.24 0.58
CA VAL A 143 3.18 -6.60 0.37
C VAL A 143 4.69 -6.59 0.32
N HIS A 144 5.31 -7.33 1.23
CA HIS A 144 6.74 -7.59 1.24
C HIS A 144 7.03 -8.87 0.47
N VAL A 145 7.93 -8.83 -0.52
CA VAL A 145 8.32 -10.01 -1.30
C VAL A 145 9.84 -10.23 -1.24
N GLY A 146 10.26 -11.44 -0.91
CA GLY A 146 11.66 -11.86 -0.83
C GLY A 146 11.84 -13.36 -1.05
N ASN A 147 13.04 -13.89 -0.77
CA ASN A 147 13.35 -15.32 -0.85
C ASN A 147 13.94 -15.81 0.48
N GLY A 148 13.10 -15.79 1.52
CA GLY A 148 13.49 -16.05 2.90
C GLY A 148 14.70 -15.22 3.33
N THR A 149 15.67 -15.86 3.97
CA THR A 149 16.91 -15.22 4.41
C THR A 149 17.89 -14.96 3.26
N LYS A 150 17.65 -15.46 2.03
CA LYS A 150 18.56 -15.18 0.90
C LYS A 150 18.39 -13.77 0.35
N GLY A 151 17.23 -13.15 0.54
CA GLY A 151 16.87 -11.89 -0.14
C GLY A 151 16.73 -12.09 -1.65
N LEU A 152 16.80 -11.03 -2.43
CA LEU A 152 16.71 -11.11 -3.90
C LEU A 152 18.10 -11.18 -4.54
N SER A 153 18.21 -11.95 -5.62
CA SER A 153 19.43 -12.03 -6.42
C SER A 153 19.62 -10.78 -7.27
N PHE A 154 20.88 -10.38 -7.48
CA PHE A 154 21.23 -9.14 -8.16
C PHE A 154 20.70 -9.02 -9.60
N GLU A 155 21.02 -9.96 -10.50
CA GLU A 155 20.58 -9.84 -11.90
C GLU A 155 19.04 -9.87 -12.05
N PRO A 156 18.30 -10.81 -11.41
CA PRO A 156 16.84 -10.74 -11.40
C PRO A 156 16.27 -9.43 -10.83
N PHE A 157 16.96 -8.81 -9.87
CA PHE A 157 16.52 -7.52 -9.34
C PHE A 157 16.68 -6.39 -10.36
N GLN A 158 17.72 -6.40 -11.20
CA GLN A 158 17.80 -5.48 -12.36
C GLN A 158 16.58 -5.67 -13.28
N TYR A 159 16.18 -6.92 -13.54
CA TYR A 159 15.08 -7.25 -14.45
C TYR A 159 13.73 -6.78 -13.90
N LEU A 160 13.54 -6.99 -12.60
CA LEU A 160 12.38 -6.51 -11.86
C LEU A 160 12.29 -4.98 -11.92
N MET A 161 13.37 -4.27 -11.59
CA MET A 161 13.34 -2.81 -11.55
C MET A 161 13.19 -2.17 -12.94
N ALA A 162 13.79 -2.75 -13.99
CA ALA A 162 13.55 -2.33 -15.36
C ALA A 162 12.07 -2.44 -15.73
N THR A 163 11.45 -3.57 -15.40
CA THR A 163 10.04 -3.84 -15.68
C THR A 163 9.14 -2.92 -14.88
N ILE A 164 9.37 -2.76 -13.57
CA ILE A 164 8.59 -1.85 -12.72
C ILE A 164 8.69 -0.42 -13.25
N TRP A 165 9.88 0.06 -13.61
CA TRP A 165 10.04 1.41 -14.14
C TRP A 165 9.21 1.62 -15.42
N ILE A 166 9.31 0.70 -16.38
CA ILE A 166 8.61 0.82 -17.67
C ILE A 166 7.09 0.70 -17.49
N PHE A 167 6.63 -0.20 -16.63
CA PHE A 167 5.20 -0.48 -16.42
C PHE A 167 4.59 0.24 -15.22
N GLU A 168 5.31 1.11 -14.49
CA GLU A 168 4.75 1.81 -13.33
C GLU A 168 3.42 2.52 -13.64
N PRO A 169 3.27 3.27 -14.75
CA PRO A 169 1.99 3.90 -15.10
C PRO A 169 0.86 2.88 -15.27
N GLN A 170 1.14 1.73 -15.89
CA GLN A 170 0.19 0.65 -16.12
C GLN A 170 -0.16 -0.07 -14.81
N ILE A 171 0.80 -0.35 -13.93
CA ILE A 171 0.56 -0.92 -12.59
C ILE A 171 -0.31 0.03 -11.78
N PHE A 172 -0.01 1.33 -11.79
CA PHE A 172 -0.80 2.33 -11.06
C PHE A 172 -2.21 2.54 -11.64
N SER A 173 -2.44 2.16 -12.90
CA SER A 173 -3.79 2.20 -13.48
C SER A 173 -4.75 1.19 -12.84
N LEU A 174 -4.22 0.15 -12.18
CA LEU A 174 -4.98 -0.85 -11.42
C LEU A 174 -5.39 -0.37 -10.02
N LEU A 175 -4.89 0.79 -9.60
CA LEU A 175 -4.96 1.32 -8.24
C LEU A 175 -5.70 2.66 -8.22
N ARG A 176 -6.09 3.12 -7.02
CA ARG A 176 -6.68 4.46 -6.87
C ARG A 176 -5.69 5.56 -7.25
N LYS A 177 -6.12 6.58 -8.01
CA LYS A 177 -5.25 7.72 -8.37
C LYS A 177 -4.69 8.49 -7.19
N SER A 178 -5.36 8.49 -6.04
CA SER A 178 -4.83 9.11 -4.81
C SER A 178 -3.52 8.48 -4.35
N ARG A 179 -3.25 7.22 -4.72
CA ARG A 179 -2.00 6.51 -4.44
C ARG A 179 -0.92 6.72 -5.50
N ASN A 180 -1.27 7.22 -6.69
CA ASN A 180 -0.29 7.54 -7.72
C ASN A 180 0.53 8.76 -7.28
N ASN A 181 1.69 8.51 -6.67
CA ASN A 181 2.54 9.52 -6.03
C ASN A 181 1.93 10.13 -4.75
N GLY A 182 1.23 9.30 -3.97
CA GLY A 182 0.71 9.69 -2.66
C GLY A 182 1.84 10.01 -1.66
N HIS A 183 1.50 10.64 -0.52
CA HIS A 183 2.50 10.99 0.49
C HIS A 183 3.34 9.78 0.92
N TYR A 184 2.67 8.66 1.22
CA TYR A 184 3.28 7.42 1.72
C TYR A 184 3.59 6.37 0.64
N CYS A 185 3.49 6.73 -0.65
CA CYS A 185 3.66 5.84 -1.80
C CYS A 185 4.14 6.61 -3.05
N GLY A 186 5.30 7.26 -2.93
CA GLY A 186 5.93 8.04 -4.00
C GLY A 186 6.22 7.24 -5.27
N SER A 187 5.91 7.82 -6.43
CA SER A 187 6.24 7.24 -7.75
C SER A 187 7.75 7.22 -7.97
N LEU A 188 8.28 6.16 -8.58
CA LEU A 188 9.69 6.08 -8.99
C LEU A 188 10.02 7.22 -9.94
N HIS A 189 9.20 7.46 -10.96
CA HIS A 189 9.40 8.52 -11.95
C HIS A 189 9.43 9.93 -11.35
N LYS A 190 8.83 10.13 -10.18
CA LYS A 190 8.70 11.47 -9.55
C LYS A 190 9.60 11.68 -8.35
N ARG A 191 9.93 10.62 -7.61
CA ARG A 191 10.60 10.73 -6.29
C ARG A 191 11.84 9.87 -6.15
N SER A 192 12.14 8.96 -7.07
CA SER A 192 13.43 8.25 -7.02
C SER A 192 14.58 9.13 -7.49
N TYR A 193 15.82 8.76 -7.15
CA TYR A 193 17.02 9.40 -7.71
C TYR A 193 16.97 9.48 -9.25
N LEU A 194 16.67 8.35 -9.91
CA LEU A 194 16.58 8.28 -11.37
C LEU A 194 15.50 9.20 -11.95
N GLY A 195 14.33 9.28 -11.29
CA GLY A 195 13.21 10.12 -11.70
C GLY A 195 13.47 11.62 -11.50
N VAL A 196 13.99 12.00 -10.33
CA VAL A 196 14.27 13.41 -9.98
C VAL A 196 15.36 14.00 -10.87
N TYR A 197 16.42 13.24 -11.16
CA TYR A 197 17.47 13.68 -12.08
C TYR A 197 17.07 13.66 -13.55
N LYS A 198 15.82 13.28 -13.87
CA LYS A 198 15.28 13.21 -15.23
C LYS A 198 16.22 12.44 -16.15
N PHE A 199 16.50 11.20 -15.79
CA PHE A 199 17.37 10.32 -16.58
C PHE A 199 17.03 10.37 -18.07
N GLU A 200 18.03 10.68 -18.89
CA GLU A 200 17.96 10.65 -20.35
C GLU A 200 18.93 9.55 -20.84
N GLY A 201 18.41 8.50 -21.48
CA GLY A 201 19.23 7.41 -22.00
C GLY A 201 18.52 6.06 -22.10
N ASN A 202 19.27 5.04 -22.49
CA ASN A 202 18.75 3.66 -22.52
C ASN A 202 18.81 3.07 -21.11
N LEU A 203 17.62 2.94 -20.48
CA LEU A 203 17.49 2.39 -19.12
C LEU A 203 18.15 1.00 -18.99
N LEU A 204 17.96 0.12 -19.98
CA LEU A 204 18.45 -1.24 -19.92
C LEU A 204 19.97 -1.28 -19.93
N ASP A 205 20.62 -0.45 -20.75
CA ASP A 205 22.09 -0.39 -20.80
C ASP A 205 22.67 0.08 -19.47
N VAL A 206 22.06 1.10 -18.85
CA VAL A 206 22.51 1.62 -17.54
C VAL A 206 22.27 0.62 -16.41
N LEU A 207 21.08 0.02 -16.34
CA LEU A 207 20.79 -1.00 -15.35
C LEU A 207 21.75 -2.18 -15.48
N PHE A 208 22.02 -2.61 -16.70
CA PHE A 208 22.91 -3.73 -17.00
C PHE A 208 24.39 -3.45 -16.88
N SER A 209 24.78 -2.18 -16.73
CA SER A 209 26.15 -1.80 -16.37
C SER A 209 26.39 -1.73 -14.86
N THR A 210 25.35 -1.84 -14.03
CA THR A 210 25.54 -1.89 -12.57
C THR A 210 26.32 -3.13 -12.15
N SER A 211 27.07 -3.00 -11.06
CA SER A 211 27.97 -4.05 -10.56
C SER A 211 27.38 -4.84 -9.39
N ASP A 212 26.44 -4.26 -8.65
CA ASP A 212 25.80 -4.89 -7.50
C ASP A 212 24.38 -4.36 -7.22
N ILE A 213 23.70 -5.01 -6.27
CA ILE A 213 22.33 -4.67 -5.88
C ILE A 213 22.22 -3.28 -5.24
N ASN A 214 23.27 -2.77 -4.59
CA ASN A 214 23.24 -1.47 -3.92
C ASN A 214 23.21 -0.33 -4.93
N GLU A 215 23.90 -0.47 -6.07
CA GLU A 215 23.81 0.50 -7.16
C GLU A 215 22.38 0.58 -7.71
N VAL A 216 21.74 -0.57 -7.96
CA VAL A 216 20.34 -0.61 -8.41
C VAL A 216 19.42 0.01 -7.36
N VAL A 217 19.56 -0.37 -6.08
CA VAL A 217 18.79 0.25 -5.00
C VAL A 217 19.00 1.77 -5.00
N GLY A 218 20.25 2.25 -5.07
CA GLY A 218 20.58 3.67 -5.08
C GLY A 218 19.96 4.44 -6.24
N MET A 219 19.79 3.82 -7.41
CA MET A 219 19.12 4.46 -8.55
C MET A 219 17.62 4.68 -8.32
N PHE A 220 16.93 3.71 -7.70
CA PHE A 220 15.47 3.74 -7.55
C PHE A 220 14.99 4.16 -6.15
N ASP A 221 15.89 4.28 -5.19
CA ASP A 221 15.57 4.76 -3.84
C ASP A 221 15.04 6.19 -3.87
N GLY A 222 14.31 6.56 -2.83
CA GLY A 222 13.79 7.91 -2.67
C GLY A 222 14.90 8.96 -2.64
N TYR A 223 14.74 10.02 -3.44
CA TYR A 223 15.65 11.16 -3.42
C TYR A 223 15.47 11.97 -2.13
N ASP A 224 16.58 12.21 -1.41
CA ASP A 224 16.62 13.06 -0.22
C ASP A 224 15.62 12.63 0.88
N SER A 225 14.65 13.48 1.21
CA SER A 225 13.66 13.23 2.27
C SER A 225 12.48 12.33 1.84
N PHE A 226 12.44 11.87 0.58
CA PHE A 226 11.38 11.01 0.07
C PHE A 226 11.51 9.55 0.50
N SER A 227 11.42 9.26 1.80
CA SER A 227 11.56 7.90 2.33
C SER A 227 10.36 6.97 2.07
N TYR A 228 9.20 7.53 1.70
CA TYR A 228 7.98 6.76 1.45
C TYR A 228 7.72 6.55 -0.05
N MET A 229 8.35 5.53 -0.60
CA MET A 229 8.22 5.14 -2.01
C MET A 229 7.13 4.08 -2.21
N ALA A 230 6.51 4.06 -3.39
CA ALA A 230 5.55 3.02 -3.79
C ALA A 230 6.20 1.63 -3.88
N PHE A 231 7.50 1.59 -4.13
CA PHE A 231 8.34 0.39 -4.13
C PHE A 231 9.52 0.68 -3.21
N LYS A 232 9.49 0.17 -1.98
CA LYS A 232 10.49 0.46 -0.97
C LYS A 232 11.57 -0.62 -0.98
N LEU A 233 12.82 -0.17 -1.16
CA LEU A 233 13.97 -1.03 -1.49
C LEU A 233 15.02 -1.10 -0.38
N GLN A 234 14.86 -0.32 0.70
CA GLN A 234 15.87 -0.19 1.77
C GLN A 234 16.31 -1.53 2.37
N TYR A 235 15.40 -2.50 2.43
CA TYR A 235 15.63 -3.82 3.00
C TYR A 235 16.46 -4.75 2.08
N LEU A 236 16.75 -4.32 0.84
CA LEU A 236 17.59 -5.04 -0.11
C LEU A 236 19.04 -4.52 -0.15
N ARG A 237 19.35 -3.40 0.53
CA ARG A 237 20.74 -2.95 0.65
C ARG A 237 21.59 -4.00 1.35
N GLN A 238 22.77 -4.24 0.81
CA GLN A 238 23.78 -5.16 1.35
C GLN A 238 24.94 -4.39 1.97
N PRO A 239 25.43 -4.75 3.18
CA PRO A 239 24.90 -5.83 4.04
C PRO A 239 23.47 -5.54 4.52
N PHE A 240 22.66 -6.60 4.65
CA PHE A 240 21.24 -6.47 4.97
C PHE A 240 21.03 -5.73 6.29
N PRO A 241 20.19 -4.68 6.34
CA PRO A 241 19.96 -3.89 7.55
C PRO A 241 19.10 -4.64 8.57
N HIS A 242 18.39 -5.69 8.16
CA HIS A 242 17.50 -6.48 9.02
C HIS A 242 17.76 -7.98 8.82
N PRO A 243 17.76 -8.80 9.90
CA PRO A 243 17.96 -10.25 9.79
C PRO A 243 16.91 -10.97 8.95
N VAL A 244 15.65 -10.49 8.94
CA VAL A 244 14.48 -11.12 8.33
C VAL A 244 13.91 -10.31 7.16
N LYS A 245 13.62 -9.01 7.34
CA LYS A 245 13.12 -8.14 6.25
C LYS A 245 14.21 -7.94 5.20
N ARG A 246 14.24 -8.81 4.18
CA ARG A 246 15.14 -8.80 3.01
C ARG A 246 14.32 -8.78 1.72
N THR A 247 13.47 -7.77 1.60
CA THR A 247 12.34 -7.76 0.66
C THR A 247 12.29 -6.46 -0.13
N ILE A 248 11.74 -6.51 -1.34
CA ILE A 248 11.05 -5.34 -1.90
C ILE A 248 9.70 -5.22 -1.20
N GLU A 249 9.29 -4.00 -0.88
CA GLU A 249 7.99 -3.73 -0.28
C GLU A 249 7.13 -2.90 -1.25
N PHE A 250 5.99 -3.46 -1.64
CA PHE A 250 5.01 -2.85 -2.55
C PHE A 250 3.98 -2.08 -1.72
N ARG A 251 4.05 -0.74 -1.76
CA ARG A 251 3.23 0.19 -0.96
C ARG A 251 2.16 0.94 -1.76
N ALA A 252 2.06 0.68 -3.08
CA ALA A 252 1.21 1.46 -3.97
C ALA A 252 -0.30 1.23 -3.77
N HIS A 253 -0.72 0.08 -3.25
CA HIS A 253 -2.12 -0.32 -3.20
C HIS A 253 -2.91 0.44 -2.12
N GLU A 254 -4.15 0.83 -2.43
CA GLU A 254 -5.09 1.35 -1.42
C GLU A 254 -5.42 0.31 -0.33
N GLY A 255 -5.73 0.74 0.90
CA GLY A 255 -6.15 -0.16 1.97
C GLY A 255 -7.34 -1.02 1.56
N SER A 256 -7.26 -2.32 1.86
CA SER A 256 -8.33 -3.28 1.58
C SER A 256 -8.33 -4.42 2.58
N MET A 257 -9.54 -4.77 3.04
CA MET A 257 -9.81 -5.96 3.85
C MET A 257 -10.64 -6.99 3.06
N ASP A 258 -10.77 -6.80 1.74
CA ASP A 258 -11.42 -7.72 0.83
C ASP A 258 -10.48 -8.83 0.37
N SER A 259 -10.82 -10.08 0.69
CA SER A 259 -10.00 -11.25 0.38
C SER A 259 -9.67 -11.33 -1.11
N GLU A 260 -10.66 -11.23 -2.00
CA GLU A 260 -10.40 -11.36 -3.44
C GLU A 260 -9.40 -10.29 -3.93
N THR A 261 -9.57 -9.06 -3.49
CA THR A 261 -8.65 -7.95 -3.80
C THR A 261 -7.24 -8.19 -3.25
N VAL A 262 -7.12 -8.58 -1.99
CA VAL A 262 -5.84 -8.84 -1.33
C VAL A 262 -5.11 -9.99 -2.02
N LEU A 263 -5.78 -11.11 -2.26
CA LEU A 263 -5.16 -12.29 -2.85
C LEU A 263 -4.70 -12.03 -4.29
N ASN A 264 -5.47 -11.28 -5.08
CA ASN A 264 -5.05 -10.87 -6.43
C ASN A 264 -3.86 -9.89 -6.40
N TRP A 265 -3.78 -8.98 -5.42
CA TRP A 265 -2.63 -8.09 -5.28
C TRP A 265 -1.35 -8.82 -4.87
N VAL A 266 -1.44 -9.68 -3.84
CA VAL A 266 -0.34 -10.56 -3.43
C VAL A 266 0.15 -11.41 -4.60
N THR A 267 -0.77 -12.06 -5.31
CA THR A 267 -0.45 -12.91 -6.46
C THR A 267 0.26 -12.12 -7.56
N LEU A 268 -0.23 -10.91 -7.87
CA LEU A 268 0.37 -10.05 -8.88
C LEU A 268 1.84 -9.74 -8.56
N VAL A 269 2.11 -9.22 -7.37
CA VAL A 269 3.44 -8.73 -7.02
C VAL A 269 4.44 -9.88 -6.77
N VAL A 270 3.98 -11.00 -6.21
CA VAL A 270 4.84 -12.17 -6.02
C VAL A 270 5.18 -12.83 -7.36
N GLU A 271 4.21 -12.98 -8.26
CA GLU A 271 4.49 -13.55 -9.59
C GLU A 271 5.33 -12.62 -10.48
N LEU A 272 5.22 -11.30 -10.33
CA LEU A 272 6.13 -10.35 -10.98
C LEU A 272 7.58 -10.57 -10.54
N VAL A 273 7.84 -10.72 -9.24
CA VAL A 273 9.18 -11.02 -8.71
C VAL A 273 9.66 -12.39 -9.18
N SER A 274 8.79 -13.39 -9.17
CA SER A 274 9.05 -14.76 -9.63
C SER A 274 9.42 -14.81 -11.12
N TRP A 275 8.66 -14.13 -11.97
CA TRP A 275 8.94 -14.02 -13.41
C TRP A 275 10.31 -13.37 -13.66
N ALA A 276 10.63 -12.29 -12.94
CA ALA A 276 11.93 -11.63 -13.06
C ALA A 276 13.12 -12.55 -12.71
N HIS A 277 12.91 -13.59 -11.89
CA HIS A 277 13.94 -14.60 -11.59
C HIS A 277 13.99 -15.76 -12.60
N LYS A 278 12.97 -15.91 -13.44
CA LYS A 278 12.87 -16.99 -14.43
C LYS A 278 13.26 -16.53 -15.84
N ILE A 279 12.96 -15.29 -16.20
CA ILE A 279 13.26 -14.75 -17.51
C ILE A 279 14.77 -14.56 -17.68
N ASN A 280 15.30 -14.89 -18.87
CA ASN A 280 16.68 -14.61 -19.20
C ASN A 280 16.83 -13.19 -19.76
N ARG A 281 18.07 -12.67 -19.73
CA ARG A 281 18.38 -11.31 -20.16
C ARG A 281 17.95 -10.98 -21.59
N GLN A 282 18.09 -11.94 -22.52
CA GLN A 282 17.80 -11.70 -23.93
C GLN A 282 16.30 -11.55 -24.17
N ASP A 283 15.50 -12.45 -23.61
CA ASP A 283 14.03 -12.40 -23.73
C ASP A 283 13.47 -11.15 -23.05
N LEU A 284 14.00 -10.78 -21.88
CA LEU A 284 13.65 -9.55 -21.19
C LEU A 284 13.93 -8.32 -22.06
N LYS A 285 15.11 -8.23 -22.69
CA LYS A 285 15.45 -7.13 -23.59
C LYS A 285 14.47 -7.04 -24.76
N ILE A 286 14.15 -8.18 -25.37
CA ILE A 286 13.20 -8.25 -26.49
C ILE A 286 11.81 -7.78 -26.06
N PHE A 287 11.36 -8.18 -24.87
CA PHE A 287 10.08 -7.77 -24.31
C PHE A 287 10.06 -6.26 -24.01
N LEU A 288 10.96 -5.78 -23.14
CA LEU A 288 10.95 -4.40 -22.66
C LEU A 288 11.24 -3.36 -23.75
N SER A 289 12.02 -3.71 -24.78
CA SER A 289 12.29 -2.80 -25.91
C SER A 289 11.04 -2.43 -26.71
N LYS A 290 9.96 -3.23 -26.63
CA LYS A 290 8.67 -2.92 -27.27
C LYS A 290 7.88 -1.84 -26.50
N HIS A 291 8.26 -1.61 -25.24
CA HIS A 291 7.46 -0.83 -24.29
C HIS A 291 8.14 0.46 -23.80
N ILE A 292 9.48 0.53 -23.79
CA ILE A 292 10.27 1.61 -23.18
C ILE A 292 9.90 3.03 -23.65
N ASP A 293 9.50 3.18 -24.92
CA ASP A 293 9.07 4.46 -25.51
C ASP A 293 7.64 4.42 -26.08
N SER A 294 6.91 3.34 -25.82
CA SER A 294 5.58 3.14 -26.40
C SER A 294 4.50 3.79 -25.54
N LYS A 295 3.69 4.64 -26.19
CA LYS A 295 2.47 5.21 -25.59
C LYS A 295 1.31 4.22 -25.53
N GLU A 296 1.41 3.12 -26.27
CA GLU A 296 0.37 2.09 -26.39
C GLU A 296 0.58 0.91 -25.43
N THR A 297 1.56 0.99 -24.54
CA THR A 297 1.85 -0.07 -23.56
C THR A 297 0.65 -0.30 -22.64
N SER A 298 0.15 -1.54 -22.63
CA SER A 298 -0.94 -1.98 -21.77
C SER A 298 -0.44 -2.83 -20.61
N ILE A 299 -1.15 -2.80 -19.48
CA ILE A 299 -0.90 -3.73 -18.38
C ILE A 299 -1.12 -5.19 -18.81
N GLU A 300 -2.00 -5.42 -19.79
CA GLU A 300 -2.30 -6.76 -20.31
C GLU A 300 -1.12 -7.39 -21.04
N ASP A 301 -0.23 -6.57 -21.63
CA ASP A 301 1.00 -7.07 -22.25
C ASP A 301 1.91 -7.71 -21.20
N LEU A 302 2.06 -7.05 -20.04
CA LEU A 302 2.80 -7.60 -18.90
C LEU A 302 2.10 -8.84 -18.32
N PHE A 303 0.78 -8.83 -18.24
CA PHE A 303 0.05 -10.01 -17.75
C PHE A 303 0.23 -11.23 -18.63
N LYS A 304 0.20 -11.02 -19.95
CA LYS A 304 0.44 -12.07 -20.94
C LYS A 304 1.88 -12.59 -20.86
N GLU A 305 2.85 -11.70 -20.68
CA GLU A 305 4.27 -12.06 -20.54
C GLU A 305 4.54 -12.88 -19.27
N ILE A 306 3.97 -12.49 -18.13
CA ILE A 306 4.09 -13.24 -16.87
C ILE A 306 3.32 -14.57 -16.94
N GLY A 307 2.28 -14.64 -17.78
CA GLY A 307 1.42 -15.82 -17.93
C GLY A 307 0.31 -15.89 -16.89
N PHE A 308 -0.27 -14.75 -16.49
CA PHE A 308 -1.41 -14.74 -15.57
C PHE A 308 -2.64 -15.44 -16.20
N PRO A 309 -3.44 -16.14 -15.37
CA PRO A 309 -4.67 -16.75 -15.84
C PRO A 309 -5.70 -15.66 -16.23
N GLN A 310 -6.57 -15.99 -17.18
CA GLN A 310 -7.60 -15.07 -17.67
C GLN A 310 -8.49 -14.51 -16.55
N SER A 311 -8.78 -15.30 -15.51
CA SER A 311 -9.55 -14.85 -14.35
C SER A 311 -8.89 -13.68 -13.60
N THR A 312 -7.57 -13.66 -13.49
CA THR A 312 -6.84 -12.54 -12.86
C THR A 312 -6.88 -11.30 -13.76
N VAL A 313 -6.80 -11.47 -15.08
CA VAL A 313 -6.94 -10.38 -16.04
C VAL A 313 -8.33 -9.75 -15.93
N GLU A 314 -9.38 -10.57 -15.93
CA GLU A 314 -10.78 -10.14 -15.80
C GLU A 314 -11.04 -9.41 -14.48
N PHE A 315 -10.48 -9.93 -13.37
CA PHE A 315 -10.55 -9.27 -12.07
C PHE A 315 -10.02 -7.83 -12.15
N TYR A 316 -8.82 -7.64 -12.70
CA TYR A 316 -8.21 -6.32 -12.80
C TYR A 316 -8.90 -5.39 -13.80
N GLN A 317 -9.44 -5.93 -14.90
CA GLN A 317 -10.25 -5.15 -15.85
C GLN A 317 -11.51 -4.59 -15.16
N GLU A 318 -12.25 -5.42 -14.43
CA GLU A 318 -13.44 -5.00 -13.71
C GLU A 318 -13.10 -4.07 -12.54
N LYS A 319 -12.01 -4.33 -11.80
CA LYS A 319 -11.51 -3.42 -10.75
C LYS A 319 -11.19 -2.05 -11.34
N ALA A 320 -10.40 -1.99 -12.40
CA ALA A 320 -10.01 -0.73 -13.04
C ALA A 320 -11.24 0.05 -13.52
N LYS A 321 -12.21 -0.62 -14.16
CA LYS A 321 -13.48 -0.02 -14.60
C LYS A 321 -14.27 0.58 -13.45
N ARG A 322 -14.41 -0.13 -12.32
CA ARG A 322 -15.08 0.39 -11.11
C ARG A 322 -14.34 1.61 -10.55
N LEU A 323 -13.02 1.56 -10.46
CA LEU A 323 -12.18 2.68 -10.01
C LEU A 323 -12.36 3.92 -10.90
N ARG A 324 -12.42 3.76 -12.23
CA ARG A 324 -12.66 4.88 -13.16
C ARG A 324 -14.00 5.55 -12.90
N GLN A 325 -15.04 4.79 -12.59
CA GLN A 325 -16.37 5.32 -12.29
C GLN A 325 -16.39 6.10 -10.97
N VAL A 326 -15.79 5.54 -9.91
CA VAL A 326 -15.68 6.20 -8.61
C VAL A 326 -14.96 7.54 -8.74
N GLU A 327 -13.79 7.54 -9.39
CA GLU A 327 -13.02 8.78 -9.53
C GLU A 327 -13.69 9.83 -10.40
N LYS A 328 -14.51 9.42 -11.38
CA LYS A 328 -15.32 10.36 -12.16
C LYS A 328 -16.33 11.07 -11.26
N LYS A 329 -17.02 10.32 -10.40
CA LYS A 329 -17.96 10.88 -9.41
C LYS A 329 -17.25 11.82 -8.44
N GLU A 330 -16.13 11.39 -7.85
CA GLU A 330 -15.34 12.22 -6.93
C GLU A 330 -14.86 13.52 -7.60
N ALA A 331 -14.48 13.47 -8.88
CA ALA A 331 -14.06 14.66 -9.63
C ALA A 331 -15.23 15.61 -9.91
N GLU A 332 -16.42 15.08 -10.20
CA GLU A 332 -17.65 15.86 -10.39
C GLU A 332 -18.07 16.55 -9.08
N GLU A 333 -18.03 15.82 -7.96
CA GLU A 333 -18.32 16.36 -6.62
C GLU A 333 -17.32 17.45 -6.22
N LYS A 334 -16.01 17.21 -6.38
CA LYS A 334 -14.98 18.23 -6.12
C LYS A 334 -15.19 19.50 -6.95
N ARG A 335 -15.61 19.37 -8.21
CA ARG A 335 -15.96 20.51 -9.07
C ARG A 335 -17.20 21.26 -8.56
N ALA A 336 -18.22 20.53 -8.13
CA ALA A 336 -19.43 21.12 -7.56
C ALA A 336 -19.14 21.90 -6.25
N ILE A 337 -18.36 21.31 -5.34
CA ILE A 337 -17.94 21.96 -4.08
C ILE A 337 -17.12 23.22 -4.39
N LYS A 338 -16.14 23.13 -5.30
CA LYS A 338 -15.32 24.29 -5.70
C LYS A 338 -16.17 25.42 -6.30
N LYS A 339 -17.18 25.07 -7.11
CA LYS A 339 -18.12 26.05 -7.67
C LYS A 339 -18.95 26.72 -6.57
N LYS A 340 -19.51 25.95 -5.64
CA LYS A 340 -20.29 26.46 -4.51
C LYS A 340 -19.46 27.42 -3.65
N LYS A 341 -18.24 27.03 -3.25
CA LYS A 341 -17.32 27.89 -2.48
C LYS A 341 -16.98 29.18 -3.22
N ALA A 342 -16.83 29.13 -4.54
CA ALA A 342 -16.57 30.33 -5.36
C ALA A 342 -17.79 31.27 -5.42
N GLU A 343 -19.00 30.72 -5.54
CA GLU A 343 -20.25 31.50 -5.51
C GLU A 343 -20.48 32.15 -4.13
N GLU A 344 -20.27 31.41 -3.04
CA GLU A 344 -20.34 31.93 -1.66
C GLU A 344 -19.33 33.06 -1.42
N LYS A 345 -18.07 32.88 -1.88
CA LYS A 345 -17.05 33.92 -1.80
C LYS A 345 -17.47 35.17 -2.58
N LYS A 346 -17.97 35.02 -3.80
CA LYS A 346 -18.43 36.13 -4.62
C LYS A 346 -19.61 36.88 -3.97
N ALA A 347 -20.54 36.15 -3.36
CA ALA A 347 -21.65 36.75 -2.62
C ALA A 347 -21.17 37.53 -1.39
N ARG A 348 -20.22 36.98 -0.62
CA ARG A 348 -19.60 37.65 0.53
C ARG A 348 -18.85 38.92 0.12
N ASP A 349 -18.08 38.87 -0.97
CA ASP A 349 -17.34 40.01 -1.48
C ASP A 349 -18.30 41.12 -1.98
N ALA A 350 -19.42 40.75 -2.62
CA ALA A 350 -20.46 41.69 -3.05
C ALA A 350 -21.17 42.37 -1.86
N ALA A 351 -21.55 41.60 -0.83
CA ALA A 351 -22.16 42.14 0.39
C ALA A 351 -21.22 43.11 1.13
N ARG A 352 -19.91 42.80 1.16
CA ARG A 352 -18.89 43.70 1.71
C ARG A 352 -18.79 45.01 0.92
N ALA A 353 -18.82 44.93 -0.42
CA ALA A 353 -18.77 46.11 -1.28
C ALA A 353 -20.03 46.98 -1.17
N ALA A 354 -21.19 46.38 -0.88
CA ALA A 354 -22.45 47.08 -0.64
C ALA A 354 -22.55 47.74 0.75
N GLY A 355 -21.55 47.55 1.62
CA GLY A 355 -21.54 48.11 2.97
C GLY A 355 -22.44 47.39 3.97
N GLU A 356 -22.88 46.17 3.66
CA GLU A 356 -23.82 45.39 4.48
C GLU A 356 -23.14 44.60 5.61
N ILE A 357 -21.82 44.67 5.73
CA ILE A 357 -21.04 43.97 6.77
C ILE A 357 -20.27 45.00 7.62
N VAL A 358 -20.71 45.20 8.87
CA VAL A 358 -19.95 45.91 9.91
C VAL A 358 -19.02 44.89 10.58
N ASP A 359 -17.71 45.08 10.42
CA ASP A 359 -16.69 44.22 11.03
C ASP A 359 -16.83 44.24 12.57
N SER A 360 -17.26 43.12 13.16
CA SER A 360 -16.88 42.81 14.54
C SER A 360 -15.55 42.06 14.47
N SER A 361 -14.48 42.78 14.80
CA SER A 361 -13.15 42.23 14.93
C SER A 361 -13.13 41.28 16.13
N ASN A 362 -12.88 39.99 15.87
CA ASN A 362 -12.17 39.17 16.83
C ASN A 362 -11.20 38.26 16.09
N SER A 363 -9.92 38.60 16.20
CA SER A 363 -8.82 37.83 15.65
C SER A 363 -8.66 36.53 16.42
N SER A 364 -8.96 35.41 15.77
CA SER A 364 -8.39 34.11 16.12
C SER A 364 -7.76 33.57 14.84
N LYS A 365 -6.42 33.57 14.82
CA LYS A 365 -5.65 32.90 13.78
C LYS A 365 -5.90 31.41 13.92
N ASP A 366 -6.70 30.85 13.04
CA ASP A 366 -6.76 29.41 12.85
C ASP A 366 -6.24 29.10 11.44
N SER A 367 -5.06 28.48 11.39
CA SER A 367 -4.44 28.02 10.16
C SER A 367 -5.19 26.77 9.69
N SER A 368 -6.24 26.96 8.89
CA SER A 368 -6.96 25.87 8.25
C SER A 368 -6.07 25.23 7.17
N ILE A 369 -5.51 24.08 7.50
CA ILE A 369 -5.04 23.10 6.54
C ILE A 369 -6.24 22.66 5.70
N ASP A 370 -6.08 22.63 4.38
CA ASP A 370 -7.07 22.15 3.42
C ASP A 370 -7.37 20.66 3.66
N THR A 371 -8.39 20.35 4.44
CA THR A 371 -9.02 19.03 4.44
C THR A 371 -10.13 19.01 3.39
N LEU A 372 -9.85 18.32 2.28
CA LEU A 372 -10.86 17.86 1.35
C LEU A 372 -11.86 16.98 2.13
N GLU A 373 -13.11 17.40 2.19
CA GLU A 373 -14.23 16.54 2.60
C GLU A 373 -14.22 15.29 1.72
N SER A 374 -13.76 14.17 2.26
CA SER A 374 -13.93 12.85 1.68
C SER A 374 -15.27 12.30 2.17
N GLY A 375 -16.24 12.24 1.26
CA GLY A 375 -17.50 11.55 1.49
C GLY A 375 -17.22 10.10 1.89
N SER A 376 -17.73 9.71 3.05
CA SER A 376 -17.78 8.33 3.50
C SER A 376 -18.64 7.52 2.54
N PHE A 377 -18.05 6.56 1.84
CA PHE A 377 -18.80 5.44 1.31
C PHE A 377 -18.17 4.15 1.80
N VAL A 378 -18.91 3.52 2.71
CA VAL A 378 -18.81 2.12 3.13
C VAL A 378 -18.87 1.25 1.87
N PHE A 379 -17.89 0.37 1.69
CA PHE A 379 -17.99 -0.78 0.79
C PHE A 379 -18.38 -2.01 1.59
#